data_AF-A0A7Y4UHE0-F1
#
_entry.id   AF-A0A7Y4UHE0-F1
#
_cell.length_a   1.000
_cell.length_b   1.000
_cell.length_c   1.000
_cell.angle_alpha   90.00
_cell.angle_beta   90.00
_cell.angle_gamma   90.00
#
_symmetry.space_group_name_H-M   'P 1'
#
loop_
_entity.id
_entity.type
_entity.pdbx_description
1 polymer ?
#
loop_
_entity_poly.entity_id
_entity_poly.type
_entity_poly.pdbx_seq_one_letter_code
_entity_poly.pdbx_strand_id
1 'polypeptide(L)'
;LCPGSEESAKKNRSGKTPKGNPWLRRALVEPSWNAARRKDGYLGAMYRRIAARRGGKRAVIAVARTILEAAWHILNEGVEYKELGGNYLDQRHGEKTRNQLIKRLEKLGYDVSLTPKTVAA
;
A
#
# COMPACT_ATOMS: atom_id res chain seq x y z
N LEU A 1 0.98 13.64 -11.54
CA LEU A 1 0.96 12.17 -11.35
C LEU A 1 0.89 11.55 -12.72
N CYS A 2 1.76 10.60 -13.05
CA CYS A 2 1.76 9.88 -14.32
C CYS A 2 2.58 8.59 -14.14
N PRO A 3 2.37 7.56 -14.98
CA PRO A 3 3.33 6.47 -15.11
C PRO A 3 4.67 7.04 -15.60
N GLY A 4 5.79 6.56 -15.06
CA GLY A 4 7.11 6.93 -15.57
C GLY A 4 7.43 6.08 -16.80
N SER A 5 7.98 6.70 -17.85
CA SER A 5 8.30 6.03 -19.12
C SER A 5 9.80 5.76 -19.33
N GLU A 6 10.63 5.93 -18.29
CA GLU A 6 12.05 5.55 -18.32
C GLU A 6 12.22 4.04 -18.11
N GLU A 7 11.71 3.28 -19.07
CA GLU A 7 11.74 1.82 -19.10
C GLU A 7 12.70 1.33 -20.19
N SER A 8 13.49 0.30 -19.88
CA SER A 8 14.29 -0.43 -20.87
C SER A 8 14.26 -1.91 -20.53
N ALA A 9 14.07 -2.77 -21.54
CA ALA A 9 13.91 -4.21 -21.34
C ALA A 9 12.87 -4.56 -20.25
N LYS A 10 11.73 -3.86 -20.23
CA LYS A 10 10.64 -4.01 -19.23
C LYS A 10 11.06 -3.73 -17.77
N LYS A 11 12.15 -2.98 -17.58
CA LYS A 11 12.65 -2.56 -16.27
C LYS A 11 12.67 -1.04 -16.18
N ASN A 12 11.94 -0.51 -15.21
CA ASN A 12 12.00 0.91 -14.86
C ASN A 12 13.38 1.24 -14.29
N ARG A 13 14.13 2.11 -14.98
CA ARG A 13 15.48 2.52 -14.57
C ARG A 13 15.47 3.62 -13.51
N SER A 14 14.33 4.25 -13.27
CA SER A 14 14.22 5.43 -12.42
C SER A 14 13.21 5.25 -11.29
N GLY A 15 13.64 5.59 -10.07
CA GLY A 15 12.78 5.68 -8.89
C GLY A 15 12.19 7.07 -8.65
N LYS A 16 12.44 8.02 -9.56
CA LYS A 16 11.94 9.39 -9.44
C LYS A 16 10.45 9.45 -9.78
N THR A 17 9.71 10.29 -9.07
CA THR A 17 8.33 10.58 -9.46
C THR A 17 8.35 11.39 -10.77
N PRO A 18 7.74 10.90 -11.85
CA PRO A 18 7.75 11.60 -13.13
C PRO A 18 6.99 12.94 -13.05
N LYS A 19 7.35 13.84 -13.97
CA LYS A 19 6.65 15.10 -14.16
C LYS A 19 5.33 14.79 -14.88
N GLY A 20 4.21 15.00 -14.20
CA GLY A 20 2.87 14.98 -14.79
C GLY A 20 2.12 16.25 -14.43
N ASN A 21 0.83 16.33 -14.75
CA ASN A 21 0.03 17.53 -14.51
C ASN A 21 0.18 18.04 -13.05
N PRO A 22 0.73 19.26 -12.84
CA PRO A 22 0.94 19.83 -11.51
C PRO A 22 -0.35 20.08 -10.74
N TRP A 23 -1.42 20.48 -11.43
CA TRP A 23 -2.73 20.75 -10.83
C TRP A 23 -3.36 19.47 -10.29
N LEU A 24 -3.36 18.41 -11.11
CA LEU A 24 -3.83 17.08 -10.68
C LEU A 24 -3.01 16.56 -9.49
N ARG A 25 -1.69 16.79 -9.50
CA ARG A 25 -0.84 16.40 -8.38
C ARG A 25 -1.26 17.13 -7.10
N ARG A 26 -1.48 18.45 -7.16
CA ARG A 26 -1.90 19.23 -5.99
C ARG A 26 -3.27 18.77 -5.48
N ALA A 27 -4.24 18.63 -6.38
CA ALA A 27 -5.60 18.19 -6.06
C ALA A 27 -5.66 16.81 -5.38
N LEU A 28 -4.78 15.88 -5.75
CA LEU A 28 -4.75 14.54 -5.16
C LEU A 28 -3.91 14.43 -3.88
N VAL A 29 -2.98 15.36 -3.63
CA VAL A 29 -2.11 15.31 -2.45
C VAL A 29 -2.88 15.59 -1.16
N GLU A 30 -3.81 16.55 -1.18
CA GLU A 30 -4.66 16.88 -0.03
C GLU A 30 -5.54 15.72 0.45
N PRO A 31 -6.37 15.08 -0.40
CA PRO A 31 -7.16 13.92 0.01
C PRO A 31 -6.26 12.73 0.39
N SER A 32 -5.06 12.62 -0.18
CA SER A 32 -4.08 11.60 0.22
C SER A 32 -3.58 11.79 1.66
N TRP A 33 -3.35 13.03 2.10
CA TRP A 33 -2.99 13.32 3.49
C TRP A 33 -4.13 12.97 4.45
N ASN A 34 -5.38 13.27 4.07
CA ASN A 34 -6.54 12.91 4.88
C ASN A 34 -6.73 11.39 4.94
N ALA A 35 -6.58 10.69 3.82
CA ALA A 35 -6.64 9.23 3.76
C ALA A 35 -5.53 8.58 4.61
N ALA A 36 -4.33 9.18 4.66
CA ALA A 36 -3.22 8.72 5.48
C ALA A 36 -3.50 8.75 6.99
N ARG A 37 -4.37 9.66 7.45
CA ARG A 37 -4.76 9.79 8.86
C ARG A 37 -5.82 8.76 9.29
N ARG A 38 -6.57 8.18 8.36
CA ARG A 38 -7.56 7.15 8.66
C ARG A 38 -6.86 5.87 9.14
N LYS A 39 -7.28 5.35 10.31
CA LYS A 39 -6.70 4.15 10.90
C LYS A 39 -7.17 2.88 10.20
N ASP A 40 -8.45 2.82 9.87
CA ASP A 40 -9.11 1.56 9.45
C ASP A 40 -9.25 1.40 7.92
N GLY A 41 -8.63 2.29 7.14
CA GLY A 41 -8.65 2.25 5.68
C GLY A 41 -7.39 1.62 5.06
N TYR A 42 -7.54 1.05 3.88
CA TYR A 42 -6.46 0.48 3.08
C TYR A 42 -5.41 1.52 2.71
N LEU A 43 -5.85 2.71 2.28
CA LEU A 43 -4.95 3.81 1.91
C LEU A 43 -4.09 4.28 3.09
N GLY A 44 -4.66 4.31 4.29
CA GLY A 44 -3.96 4.63 5.53
C GLY A 44 -2.92 3.57 5.91
N ALA A 45 -3.27 2.29 5.80
CA ALA A 45 -2.34 1.18 6.00
C ALA A 45 -1.19 1.20 4.98
N MET A 46 -1.49 1.46 3.71
CA MET A 46 -0.50 1.61 2.64
C MET A 46 0.45 2.78 2.92
N TYR A 47 -0.08 3.92 3.35
CA TYR A 47 0.71 5.09 3.74
C TYR A 47 1.72 4.72 4.83
N ARG A 48 1.26 4.15 5.96
CA ARG A 48 2.12 3.82 7.11
C ARG A 48 3.28 2.89 6.71
N ARG A 49 2.99 1.88 5.90
CA ARG A 49 3.99 0.90 5.43
C ARG A 49 5.04 1.50 4.49
N ILE A 50 4.66 2.46 3.65
CA ILE A 50 5.60 3.15 2.76
C ILE A 50 6.36 4.23 3.53
N ALA A 51 5.69 4.98 4.40
CA ALA A 51 6.28 6.03 5.21
C ALA A 51 7.40 5.50 6.11
N ALA A 52 7.19 4.33 6.74
CA ALA A 52 8.20 3.67 7.57
C ALA A 52 9.50 3.33 6.81
N ARG A 53 9.45 3.11 5.48
CA ARG A 53 10.62 2.71 4.67
C ARG A 53 11.20 3.82 3.81
N ARG A 54 10.38 4.80 3.40
CA ARG A 54 10.72 5.79 2.35
C ARG A 54 10.39 7.23 2.73
N GLY A 55 9.83 7.45 3.92
CA GLY A 55 9.43 8.77 4.41
C GLY A 55 8.05 9.23 3.94
N GLY A 56 7.43 10.13 4.70
CA GLY A 56 6.04 10.56 4.53
C GLY A 56 5.74 11.18 3.16
N LYS A 57 6.61 12.06 2.66
CA LYS A 57 6.40 12.73 1.35
C LYS A 57 6.28 11.73 0.20
N ARG A 58 7.12 10.68 0.19
CA ARG A 58 7.06 9.62 -0.84
C ARG A 58 5.82 8.74 -0.66
N ALA A 59 5.40 8.51 0.58
CA ALA A 59 4.21 7.74 0.88
C ALA A 59 2.93 8.44 0.40
N VAL A 60 2.81 9.75 0.60
CA VAL A 60 1.64 10.53 0.11
C VAL A 60 1.53 10.46 -1.41
N ILE A 61 2.64 10.59 -2.14
CA ILE A 61 2.64 10.47 -3.60
C ILE A 61 2.22 9.07 -4.05
N ALA A 62 2.62 8.03 -3.32
CA ALA A 62 2.18 6.66 -3.60
C ALA A 62 0.67 6.51 -3.39
N VAL A 63 0.11 7.04 -2.29
CA VAL A 63 -1.34 7.05 -2.03
C VAL A 63 -2.08 7.81 -3.13
N ALA A 64 -1.58 8.98 -3.53
CA ALA A 64 -2.18 9.78 -4.60
C ALA A 64 -2.23 9.03 -5.94
N ARG A 65 -1.20 8.21 -6.24
CA ARG A 65 -1.19 7.34 -7.42
C ARG A 65 -2.27 6.27 -7.33
N THR A 66 -2.45 5.65 -6.16
CA THR A 66 -3.51 4.65 -5.96
C THR A 66 -4.91 5.25 -6.03
N ILE A 67 -5.12 6.46 -5.51
CA ILE A 67 -6.40 7.19 -5.67
C ILE A 67 -6.66 7.48 -7.16
N LEU A 68 -5.63 7.90 -7.91
CA LEU A 68 -5.76 8.14 -9.35
C LEU A 68 -6.10 6.87 -10.13
N GLU A 69 -5.46 5.74 -9.81
CA GLU A 69 -5.79 4.45 -10.42
C GLU A 69 -7.24 4.04 -10.12
N ALA A 70 -7.67 4.16 -8.85
CA ALA A 70 -9.06 3.90 -8.48
C ALA A 70 -10.05 4.79 -9.24
N ALA A 71 -9.77 6.10 -9.33
CA ALA A 71 -10.61 7.03 -10.08
C ALA A 71 -10.67 6.67 -11.57
N TRP A 72 -9.57 6.23 -12.17
CA TRP A 72 -9.55 5.78 -13.56
C TRP A 72 -10.44 4.55 -13.78
N HIS A 73 -10.36 3.54 -12.91
CA HIS A 73 -11.23 2.36 -13.01
C HIS A 73 -12.71 2.73 -12.83
N ILE A 74 -13.04 3.60 -11.87
CA ILE A 74 -14.42 4.07 -11.65
C ILE A 74 -14.94 4.79 -12.89
N LEU A 75 -14.15 5.69 -13.48
CA LEU A 75 -14.57 6.48 -14.63
C LEU A 75 -14.60 5.69 -15.94
N ASN A 76 -13.67 4.76 -16.13
CA ASN A 76 -13.51 4.03 -17.39
C ASN A 76 -14.34 2.75 -17.43
N GLU A 77 -14.46 2.04 -16.31
CA GLU A 77 -15.16 0.75 -16.23
C GLU A 77 -16.52 0.87 -15.52
N GLY A 78 -16.83 2.02 -14.91
CA GLY A 78 -18.11 2.24 -14.20
C GLY A 78 -18.22 1.46 -12.89
N VAL A 79 -17.12 0.95 -12.36
CA VAL A 79 -17.10 0.09 -11.16
C VAL A 79 -17.15 0.95 -9.90
N GLU A 80 -17.89 0.50 -8.88
CA GLU A 80 -17.92 1.17 -7.58
C GLU A 80 -16.59 1.05 -6.82
N TYR A 81 -16.25 2.09 -6.07
CA TYR A 81 -15.07 2.05 -5.20
C TYR A 81 -15.28 1.11 -4.01
N LYS A 82 -14.51 0.03 -3.95
CA LYS A 82 -14.48 -0.90 -2.81
C LYS A 82 -13.28 -0.63 -1.90
N GLU A 83 -13.55 -0.15 -0.69
CA GLU A 83 -12.51 0.00 0.33
C GLU A 83 -12.10 -1.38 0.87
N LEU A 84 -10.83 -1.73 0.73
CA LEU A 84 -10.28 -3.05 1.11
C LEU A 84 -10.07 -3.19 2.63
N GLY A 85 -10.08 -2.07 3.37
CA GLY A 85 -9.86 -2.04 4.81
C GLY A 85 -8.38 -2.08 5.24
N GLY A 86 -8.11 -1.66 6.47
CA GLY A 86 -6.75 -1.53 7.02
C GLY A 86 -6.00 -2.87 7.13
N ASN A 87 -6.70 -3.96 7.39
CA ASN A 87 -6.10 -5.29 7.61
C ASN A 87 -5.77 -6.04 6.31
N TYR A 88 -6.21 -5.53 5.14
CA TYR A 88 -6.05 -6.23 3.87
C TYR A 88 -4.58 -6.49 3.51
N LEU A 89 -3.69 -5.52 3.76
CA LEU A 89 -2.27 -5.67 3.49
C LEU A 89 -1.61 -6.73 4.38
N ASP A 90 -2.09 -6.86 5.62
CA ASP A 90 -1.59 -7.85 6.57
C ASP A 90 -2.10 -9.25 6.21
N GLN A 91 -3.38 -9.39 5.83
CA GLN A 91 -3.96 -10.65 5.36
C GLN A 91 -3.25 -11.13 4.08
N ARG A 92 -3.02 -10.25 3.10
CA ARG A 92 -2.35 -10.59 1.83
C ARG A 92 -0.91 -11.08 2.04
N HIS A 93 -0.26 -10.66 3.12
CA HIS A 93 1.08 -11.11 3.49
C HIS A 93 1.09 -12.04 4.70
N GLY A 94 -0.07 -12.50 5.18
CA GLY A 94 -0.21 -13.21 6.44
C GLY A 94 0.70 -14.42 6.51
N GLU A 95 0.73 -15.23 5.44
CA GLU A 95 1.61 -16.40 5.31
C GLU A 95 3.10 -16.05 5.38
N LYS A 96 3.53 -14.99 4.69
CA LYS A 96 4.94 -14.56 4.71
C LYS A 96 5.32 -14.03 6.10
N THR A 97 4.46 -13.23 6.71
CA THR A 97 4.68 -12.69 8.05
C THR A 97 4.72 -13.81 9.09
N ARG A 98 3.78 -14.76 9.01
CA ARG A 98 3.74 -15.98 9.84
C ARG A 98 5.06 -16.75 9.74
N ASN A 99 5.49 -17.08 8.53
CA ASN A 99 6.72 -17.85 8.31
C ASN A 99 7.99 -17.10 8.77
N GLN A 100 8.02 -15.78 8.65
CA GLN A 100 9.11 -14.97 9.19
C GLN A 100 9.14 -14.99 10.72
N LEU A 101 7.98 -14.97 11.38
CA LEU A 101 7.88 -15.03 12.83
C LEU A 101 8.28 -16.40 13.37
N ILE A 102 7.83 -17.49 12.74
CA ILE A 102 8.25 -18.86 13.10
C ILE A 102 9.78 -18.97 13.05
N LYS A 103 10.39 -18.61 11.91
CA LYS A 103 11.84 -18.65 11.74
C LYS A 103 12.59 -17.78 12.76
N ARG A 104 12.00 -16.68 13.20
CA ARG A 104 12.62 -15.80 14.19
C ARG A 104 12.54 -16.40 15.59
N LEU A 105 11.45 -17.07 15.94
CA LEU A 105 11.28 -17.78 17.21
C LEU A 105 12.17 -19.02 17.29
N GLU A 106 12.26 -19.81 16.22
CA GLU A 106 13.18 -20.95 16.11
C GLU A 106 14.64 -20.50 16.32
N LYS A 107 15.06 -19.39 15.70
CA LYS A 107 16.39 -18.81 15.90
C LYS A 107 16.68 -18.36 17.33
N LEU A 108 15.64 -18.07 18.11
CA LEU A 108 15.75 -17.71 19.52
C LEU A 108 15.74 -18.95 20.44
N GLY A 109 15.66 -20.17 19.89
CA GLY A 109 15.69 -21.42 20.64
C GLY A 109 14.33 -21.91 21.12
N TYR A 110 13.24 -21.34 20.63
CA TYR A 110 11.88 -21.79 20.95
C TYR A 110 11.40 -22.86 19.96
N ASP A 111 10.76 -23.91 20.47
CA ASP A 111 9.98 -24.82 19.64
C ASP A 111 8.59 -24.22 19.40
N VAL A 112 8.19 -24.09 18.14
CA VAL A 112 7.02 -23.28 17.73
C VAL A 112 5.91 -24.19 17.25
N SER A 113 4.89 -24.37 18.08
CA SER A 113 3.61 -24.96 17.67
C SER A 113 2.55 -23.86 17.48
N LEU A 114 1.91 -23.83 16.31
CA LEU A 114 0.83 -22.89 16.02
C LEU A 114 -0.51 -23.59 16.15
N THR A 115 -1.28 -23.23 17.18
CA THR A 115 -2.69 -23.62 17.29
C THR A 115 -3.56 -22.53 16.66
N PRO A 116 -4.41 -22.86 15.67
CA PRO A 116 -5.32 -21.88 15.09
C PRO A 116 -6.30 -21.43 16.17
N LYS A 117 -6.43 -20.10 16.34
CA LYS A 117 -7.41 -19.55 17.26
C LYS A 117 -8.79 -19.72 16.63
N THR A 118 -9.57 -20.69 17.12
CA THR A 118 -10.96 -20.87 16.70
C THR A 118 -11.74 -19.61 17.07
N VAL A 119 -12.11 -18.83 16.06
CA VAL A 119 -12.96 -17.66 16.26
C VAL A 119 -14.37 -18.20 16.48
N ALA A 120 -14.90 -18.06 17.69
CA ALA A 120 -16.29 -18.35 17.98
C ALA A 120 -17.18 -17.43 17.13
N ALA A 121 -18.17 -18.04 16.48
CA ALA A 121 -19.11 -17.41 15.53
C ALA A 121 -19.96 -16.32 16.17
#